data_AF-D0MW95-F1
#
_entry.id   AF-D0MW95-F1
#
_cell.length_a   1.000
_cell.length_b   1.000
_cell.length_c   1.000
_cell.angle_alpha   90.00
_cell.angle_beta   90.00
_cell.angle_gamma   90.00
#
_symmetry.space_group_name_H-M   'P 1'
#
loop_
_entity.id
_entity.type
_entity.pdbx_description
1 polymer ?
#
loop_
_entity_poly.entity_id
_entity_poly.type
_entity_poly.pdbx_seq_one_letter_code
_entity_poly.pdbx_strand_id
1 'polypeptide(L)'
;MHPIGGNNGADLTQLQREYRNMELNRKVYADESHQVMRRQQTVIEKLRKDNEEMKAELTLAERHINEGAVAQQQEHIARLQDQIDNYNRKNVAEAKRLETLTQQIQVMRHKVLHQKKHMGGVNAAKENQQMISKQIRILENRLDKSLVKFNEALAQNKVLREEIDNLRRERVVFDTIYRKLEREHGDKKRQMAQTIELSNQAYEQRDAAQLELRSLQEENRAELDAHRRALTELMERLEESKILADTTNYRRGASSAGGAPGASSDYAGNMSREEENEMKRKVQKGTWGVAKEKVHVQVSIERVQNFEEAFMKIKAATRIDDLEQLVTSFIKKEDQNFSLFNYVNEQSNEIEKLEEWIAALRDEERRYGDGANGVADENGVGQHKQLLRDLETRLALTEQAAEKCETRCAEAQKTVNTVKRAIQNLFTKTGCNAQAMVEMLGDSVVTEANMMAYLGVIEQKTNEILHQYAAVVTRQQADAQKSKPTSDAYDRESQFAAAVGAAGGTNGAVATLHSILGVGPIAPMGQEPLQINPPNLDDYSSEGEDSGDNDDAMHPLTRDELKVRTLKGMRRLNHANVPQPGIGNNANFNAKRAANATFATSTKLRK
;
A
#
# COMPACT_ATOMS: atom_id res chain seq x y z
N MET A 1 -97.73 -140.61 126.45
CA MET A 1 -97.25 -141.56 127.48
C MET A 1 -95.87 -142.06 127.06
N HIS A 2 -94.94 -142.13 128.03
CA HIS A 2 -93.62 -142.80 128.11
C HIS A 2 -93.44 -144.14 127.35
N PRO A 3 -92.26 -144.85 127.38
CA PRO A 3 -90.94 -144.63 128.02
C PRO A 3 -89.67 -144.92 127.12
N ILE A 4 -88.46 -144.35 127.35
CA ILE A 4 -87.23 -144.74 128.12
C ILE A 4 -86.12 -145.54 127.37
N GLY A 5 -84.91 -144.94 127.20
CA GLY A 5 -83.61 -145.50 127.66
C GLY A 5 -82.52 -146.06 126.70
N GLY A 6 -81.52 -145.24 126.30
CA GLY A 6 -80.03 -145.44 126.36
C GLY A 6 -79.21 -146.39 125.42
N ASN A 7 -78.14 -145.89 124.76
CA ASN A 7 -76.68 -146.17 125.01
C ASN A 7 -75.69 -145.64 123.91
N ASN A 8 -74.49 -145.17 124.29
CA ASN A 8 -73.48 -144.37 123.53
C ASN A 8 -72.29 -145.20 122.93
N GLY A 9 -72.03 -145.20 121.62
CA GLY A 9 -70.83 -145.86 121.07
C GLY A 9 -70.42 -145.73 119.59
N ALA A 10 -71.13 -144.98 118.73
CA ALA A 10 -70.89 -145.02 117.27
C ALA A 10 -70.20 -143.78 116.64
N ASP A 11 -69.93 -142.70 117.39
CA ASP A 11 -69.46 -141.41 116.84
C ASP A 11 -67.95 -141.36 116.45
N LEU A 12 -67.12 -142.30 116.90
CA LEU A 12 -65.66 -142.20 116.72
C LEU A 12 -65.16 -142.64 115.33
N THR A 13 -65.90 -143.51 114.63
CA THR A 13 -65.47 -144.07 113.33
C THR A 13 -65.72 -143.12 112.16
N GLN A 14 -66.65 -142.18 112.28
CA GLN A 14 -66.96 -141.21 111.23
C GLN A 14 -65.87 -140.12 111.13
N LEU A 15 -65.32 -139.69 112.26
CA LEU A 15 -64.34 -138.60 112.32
C LEU A 15 -62.95 -139.00 111.76
N GLN A 16 -62.55 -140.27 111.89
CA GLN A 16 -61.30 -140.78 111.28
C GLN A 16 -61.35 -140.81 109.74
N ARG A 17 -62.54 -140.97 109.15
CA ARG A 17 -62.72 -141.03 107.69
C ARG A 17 -62.60 -139.64 107.05
N GLU A 18 -63.10 -138.62 107.74
CA GLU A 18 -63.01 -137.23 107.27
C GLU A 18 -61.58 -136.67 107.31
N TYR A 19 -60.80 -136.99 108.35
CA TYR A 19 -59.41 -136.55 108.45
C TYR A 19 -58.55 -137.08 107.28
N ARG A 20 -58.72 -138.34 106.91
CA ARG A 20 -57.98 -138.98 105.81
C ARG A 20 -58.33 -138.37 104.44
N ASN A 21 -59.59 -138.00 104.22
CA ASN A 21 -60.01 -137.30 103.00
C ASN A 21 -59.43 -135.88 102.91
N MET A 22 -59.36 -135.17 104.03
CA MET A 22 -58.78 -133.82 104.04
C MET A 22 -57.28 -133.82 103.74
N GLU A 23 -56.55 -134.80 104.26
CA GLU A 23 -55.12 -134.95 104.02
C GLU A 23 -54.81 -135.31 102.55
N LEU A 24 -55.63 -136.17 101.95
CA LEU A 24 -55.55 -136.52 100.53
C LEU A 24 -55.83 -135.30 99.64
N ASN A 25 -56.87 -134.53 99.94
CA ASN A 25 -57.19 -133.31 99.19
C ASN A 25 -56.07 -132.27 99.30
N ARG A 26 -55.50 -132.06 100.49
CA ARG A 26 -54.36 -131.14 100.67
C ARG A 26 -53.17 -131.52 99.79
N LYS A 27 -52.89 -132.82 99.64
CA LYS A 27 -51.79 -133.31 98.79
C LYS A 27 -52.09 -133.11 97.30
N VAL A 28 -53.31 -133.40 96.86
CA VAL A 28 -53.74 -133.19 95.46
C VAL A 28 -53.67 -131.71 95.08
N TYR A 29 -54.15 -130.80 95.93
CA TYR A 29 -54.05 -129.36 95.67
C TYR A 29 -52.59 -128.85 95.60
N ALA A 30 -51.71 -129.38 96.45
CA ALA A 30 -50.29 -129.04 96.39
C ALA A 30 -49.63 -129.53 95.09
N ASP A 31 -49.92 -130.77 94.68
CA ASP A 31 -49.40 -131.34 93.43
C ASP A 31 -49.94 -130.60 92.19
N GLU A 32 -51.23 -130.24 92.16
CA GLU A 32 -51.82 -129.42 91.09
C GLU A 32 -51.18 -128.02 91.03
N SER A 33 -50.96 -127.37 92.18
CA SER A 33 -50.29 -126.08 92.24
C SER A 33 -48.85 -126.14 91.70
N HIS A 34 -48.08 -127.16 92.10
CA HIS A 34 -46.73 -127.38 91.57
C HIS A 34 -46.73 -127.69 90.07
N GLN A 35 -47.73 -128.41 89.56
CA GLN A 35 -47.84 -128.71 88.15
C GLN A 35 -48.20 -127.46 87.32
N VAL A 36 -49.07 -126.57 87.83
CA VAL A 36 -49.37 -125.27 87.23
C VAL A 36 -48.12 -124.39 87.19
N MET A 37 -47.36 -124.32 88.28
CA MET A 37 -46.10 -123.57 88.33
C MET A 37 -45.08 -124.03 87.28
N ARG A 38 -44.94 -125.35 87.06
CA ARG A 38 -44.05 -125.88 86.00
C ARG A 38 -44.52 -125.49 84.60
N ARG A 39 -45.84 -125.55 84.33
CA ARG A 39 -46.40 -125.11 83.04
C ARG A 39 -46.21 -123.61 82.82
N GLN A 40 -46.34 -122.80 83.87
CA GLN A 40 -46.09 -121.36 83.78
C GLN A 40 -44.61 -121.07 83.49
N GLN A 41 -43.68 -121.81 84.11
CA GLN A 41 -42.24 -121.66 83.83
C GLN A 41 -41.87 -121.99 82.39
N THR A 42 -42.41 -123.09 81.82
CA THR A 42 -42.13 -123.45 80.42
C THR A 42 -42.71 -122.43 79.43
N VAL A 43 -43.87 -121.85 79.72
CA VAL A 43 -44.45 -120.77 78.90
C VAL A 43 -43.59 -119.50 78.97
N ILE A 44 -43.07 -119.15 80.15
CA ILE A 44 -42.17 -117.99 80.31
C ILE A 44 -40.86 -118.19 79.53
N GLU A 45 -40.27 -119.38 79.58
CA GLU A 45 -39.06 -119.68 78.80
C GLU A 45 -39.31 -119.60 77.29
N LYS A 46 -40.46 -120.12 76.82
CA LYS A 46 -40.85 -119.98 75.42
C LYS A 46 -41.01 -118.51 75.01
N LEU A 47 -41.73 -117.71 75.80
CA LEU A 47 -41.92 -116.28 75.53
C LEU A 47 -40.62 -115.48 75.57
N ARG A 48 -39.64 -115.89 76.37
CA ARG A 48 -38.29 -115.29 76.36
C ARG A 48 -37.56 -115.60 75.07
N LYS A 49 -37.59 -116.85 74.63
CA LYS A 49 -36.97 -117.27 73.37
C LYS A 49 -37.61 -116.56 72.17
N ASP A 50 -38.93 -116.52 72.11
CA ASP A 50 -39.67 -115.84 71.04
C ASP A 50 -39.36 -114.32 71.04
N ASN A 51 -39.16 -113.70 72.20
CA ASN A 51 -38.70 -112.30 72.30
C ASN A 51 -37.26 -112.09 71.80
N GLU A 52 -36.36 -113.02 72.08
CA GLU A 52 -34.98 -112.95 71.58
C GLU A 52 -34.93 -113.10 70.05
N GLU A 53 -35.73 -114.01 69.50
CA GLU A 53 -35.86 -114.19 68.04
C GLU A 53 -36.43 -112.93 67.38
N MET A 54 -37.52 -112.34 67.90
CA MET A 54 -38.06 -111.10 67.35
C MET A 54 -37.09 -109.92 67.43
N LYS A 55 -36.30 -109.82 68.51
CA LYS A 55 -35.24 -108.80 68.60
C LYS A 55 -34.17 -109.01 67.54
N ALA A 56 -33.74 -110.25 67.31
CA ALA A 56 -32.76 -110.55 66.28
C ALA A 56 -33.29 -110.19 64.88
N GLU A 57 -34.54 -110.54 64.57
CA GLU A 57 -35.18 -110.18 63.30
C GLU A 57 -35.29 -108.66 63.10
N LEU A 58 -35.66 -107.92 64.16
CA LEU A 58 -35.76 -106.46 64.09
C LEU A 58 -34.40 -105.81 63.78
N THR A 59 -33.32 -106.28 64.41
CA THR A 59 -31.97 -105.76 64.12
C THR A 59 -31.51 -106.05 62.69
N LEU A 60 -31.93 -107.18 62.12
CA LEU A 60 -31.62 -107.55 60.74
C LEU A 60 -32.43 -106.70 59.74
N ALA A 61 -33.71 -106.47 60.02
CA ALA A 61 -34.58 -105.62 59.21
C ALA A 61 -34.12 -104.15 59.23
N GLU A 62 -33.71 -103.62 60.38
CA GLU A 62 -33.18 -102.26 60.50
C GLU A 62 -31.90 -102.04 59.69
N ARG A 63 -31.02 -103.04 59.62
CA ARG A 63 -29.80 -102.99 58.77
C ARG A 63 -30.13 -103.09 57.28
N HIS A 64 -31.01 -104.01 56.89
CA HIS A 64 -31.28 -104.28 55.48
C HIS A 64 -32.12 -103.21 54.77
N ILE A 65 -33.02 -102.52 55.48
CA ILE A 65 -33.96 -101.59 54.85
C ILE A 65 -33.30 -100.23 54.54
N ASN A 66 -32.24 -99.84 55.27
CA ASN A 66 -31.69 -98.48 55.16
C ASN A 66 -30.30 -98.39 54.51
N GLU A 67 -29.45 -99.40 54.52
CA GLU A 67 -28.04 -99.17 54.15
C GLU A 67 -27.80 -99.04 52.63
N GLY A 68 -28.48 -99.83 51.79
CA GLY A 68 -28.22 -99.84 50.34
C GLY A 68 -28.80 -98.67 49.55
N ALA A 69 -30.09 -98.38 49.76
CA ALA A 69 -30.80 -97.32 49.03
C ALA A 69 -30.37 -95.91 49.50
N VAL A 70 -30.14 -95.73 50.80
CA VAL A 70 -29.66 -94.46 51.37
C VAL A 70 -28.23 -94.19 50.92
N ALA A 71 -27.36 -95.21 50.84
CA ALA A 71 -26.00 -95.02 50.34
C ALA A 71 -25.97 -94.56 48.88
N GLN A 72 -26.80 -95.14 48.00
CA GLN A 72 -26.88 -94.73 46.60
C GLN A 72 -27.48 -93.32 46.43
N GLN A 73 -28.52 -92.98 47.20
CA GLN A 73 -29.08 -91.63 47.21
C GLN A 73 -28.08 -90.61 47.77
N GLN A 74 -27.34 -90.96 48.81
CA GLN A 74 -26.30 -90.11 49.39
C GLN A 74 -25.15 -89.87 48.40
N GLU A 75 -24.73 -90.90 47.65
CA GLU A 75 -23.72 -90.76 46.61
C GLU A 75 -24.21 -89.87 45.45
N HIS A 76 -25.48 -90.02 45.03
CA HIS A 76 -26.06 -89.16 44.01
C HIS A 76 -26.17 -87.69 44.46
N ILE A 77 -26.59 -87.45 45.70
CA ILE A 77 -26.62 -86.11 46.32
C ILE A 77 -25.21 -85.53 46.39
N ALA A 78 -24.20 -86.31 46.77
CA ALA A 78 -22.81 -85.87 46.81
C ALA A 78 -22.31 -85.46 45.41
N ARG A 79 -22.60 -86.24 44.36
CA ARG A 79 -22.25 -85.89 42.97
C ARG A 79 -22.94 -84.60 42.51
N LEU A 80 -24.21 -84.40 42.88
CA LEU A 80 -24.94 -83.16 42.56
C LEU A 80 -24.40 -81.96 43.33
N GLN A 81 -24.02 -82.14 44.60
CA GLN A 81 -23.35 -81.12 45.41
C GLN A 81 -22.00 -80.71 44.79
N ASP A 82 -21.18 -81.68 44.36
CA ASP A 82 -19.93 -81.40 43.66
C ASP A 82 -20.15 -80.65 42.34
N GLN A 83 -21.21 -80.97 41.59
CA GLN A 83 -21.57 -80.24 40.37
C GLN A 83 -22.03 -78.81 40.68
N ILE A 84 -22.86 -78.62 41.70
CA ILE A 84 -23.30 -77.31 42.17
C ILE A 84 -22.09 -76.47 42.59
N ASP A 85 -21.16 -77.03 43.35
CA ASP A 85 -19.95 -76.35 43.79
C ASP A 85 -19.04 -75.99 42.62
N ASN A 86 -18.92 -76.87 41.62
CA ASN A 86 -18.17 -76.58 40.39
C ASN A 86 -18.81 -75.45 39.58
N TYR A 87 -20.14 -75.46 39.38
CA TYR A 87 -20.84 -74.38 38.70
C TYR A 87 -20.79 -73.07 39.49
N ASN A 88 -20.86 -73.13 40.82
CA ASN A 88 -20.69 -71.96 41.68
C ASN A 88 -19.29 -71.36 41.55
N ARG A 89 -18.24 -72.19 41.55
CA ARG A 89 -16.86 -71.72 41.31
C ARG A 89 -16.72 -71.07 39.94
N LYS A 90 -17.31 -71.65 38.89
CA LYS A 90 -17.32 -71.07 37.53
C LYS A 90 -18.10 -69.75 37.46
N ASN A 91 -19.28 -69.67 38.08
CA ASN A 91 -20.06 -68.44 38.16
C ASN A 91 -19.31 -67.33 38.89
N VAL A 92 -18.63 -67.64 39.99
CA VAL A 92 -17.79 -66.66 40.71
C VAL A 92 -16.60 -66.20 39.85
N ALA A 93 -15.97 -67.11 39.11
CA ALA A 93 -14.88 -66.77 38.20
C ALA A 93 -15.35 -65.86 37.05
N GLU A 94 -16.49 -66.19 36.42
CA GLU A 94 -17.07 -65.36 35.35
C GLU A 94 -17.60 -64.02 35.87
N ALA A 95 -18.16 -63.96 37.08
CA ALA A 95 -18.55 -62.71 37.72
C ALA A 95 -17.35 -61.76 37.93
N LYS A 96 -16.22 -62.30 38.43
CA LYS A 96 -14.96 -61.53 38.54
C LYS A 96 -14.45 -61.09 37.17
N ARG A 97 -14.54 -61.96 36.15
CA ARG A 97 -14.14 -61.62 34.79
C ARG A 97 -15.00 -60.48 34.22
N LEU A 98 -16.31 -60.54 34.38
CA LEU A 98 -17.23 -59.48 33.99
C LEU A 98 -16.91 -58.15 34.70
N GLU A 99 -16.61 -58.19 35.99
CA GLU A 99 -16.19 -57.00 36.74
C GLU A 99 -14.91 -56.39 36.17
N THR A 100 -13.87 -57.19 35.90
CA THR A 100 -12.63 -56.69 35.30
C THR A 100 -12.83 -56.11 33.89
N LEU A 101 -13.65 -56.76 33.04
CA LEU A 101 -14.00 -56.23 31.72
C LEU A 101 -14.80 -54.92 31.84
N THR A 102 -15.67 -54.80 32.82
CA THR A 102 -16.47 -53.59 33.05
C THR A 102 -15.56 -52.42 33.45
N GLN A 103 -14.59 -52.66 34.34
CA GLN A 103 -13.56 -51.68 34.70
C GLN A 103 -12.72 -51.28 33.46
N GLN A 104 -12.30 -52.23 32.63
CA GLN A 104 -11.57 -51.93 31.39
C GLN A 104 -12.39 -51.11 30.40
N ILE A 105 -13.68 -51.42 30.21
CA ILE A 105 -14.59 -50.65 29.37
C ILE A 105 -14.70 -49.21 29.88
N GLN A 106 -14.77 -49.02 31.21
CA GLN A 106 -14.85 -47.69 31.80
C GLN A 106 -13.57 -46.88 31.58
N VAL A 107 -12.41 -47.50 31.74
CA VAL A 107 -11.11 -46.87 31.43
C VAL A 107 -11.02 -46.50 29.95
N MET A 108 -11.41 -47.39 29.04
CA MET A 108 -11.38 -47.11 27.60
C MET A 108 -12.36 -46.00 27.21
N ARG A 109 -13.57 -45.97 27.79
CA ARG A 109 -14.53 -44.87 27.61
C ARG A 109 -13.93 -43.54 28.07
N HIS A 110 -13.27 -43.51 29.22
CA HIS A 110 -12.60 -42.32 29.71
C HIS A 110 -11.46 -41.87 28.79
N LYS A 111 -10.64 -42.80 28.28
CA LYS A 111 -9.58 -42.48 27.29
C LYS A 111 -10.15 -41.89 26.00
N VAL A 112 -11.22 -42.49 25.45
CA VAL A 112 -11.91 -41.96 24.25
C VAL A 112 -12.47 -40.56 24.50
N LEU A 113 -13.11 -40.34 25.65
CA LEU A 113 -13.64 -39.02 26.01
C LEU A 113 -12.51 -37.99 26.15
N HIS A 114 -11.42 -38.36 26.81
CA HIS A 114 -10.25 -37.51 27.00
C HIS A 114 -9.62 -37.14 25.65
N GLN A 115 -9.48 -38.08 24.74
CA GLN A 115 -8.95 -37.84 23.40
C GLN A 115 -9.89 -36.97 22.56
N LYS A 116 -11.22 -37.19 22.62
CA LYS A 116 -12.21 -36.31 21.98
C LYS A 116 -12.17 -34.87 22.52
N LYS A 117 -11.95 -34.72 23.84
CA LYS A 117 -11.77 -33.41 24.49
C LYS A 117 -10.47 -32.75 24.04
N HIS A 118 -9.37 -33.50 23.98
CA HIS A 118 -8.08 -33.00 23.48
C HIS A 118 -8.11 -32.61 22.01
N MET A 119 -8.85 -33.32 21.17
CA MET A 119 -9.02 -33.01 19.75
C MET A 119 -9.98 -31.83 19.48
N GLY A 120 -10.49 -31.16 20.52
CA GLY A 120 -11.34 -29.97 20.37
C GLY A 120 -12.74 -30.24 19.84
N GLY A 121 -13.18 -31.50 19.80
CA GLY A 121 -14.45 -31.90 19.22
C GLY A 121 -14.42 -32.07 17.70
N VAL A 122 -15.53 -32.56 17.14
CA VAL A 122 -15.61 -32.96 15.72
C VAL A 122 -15.50 -31.76 14.76
N ASN A 123 -15.86 -30.57 15.23
CA ASN A 123 -15.85 -29.36 14.41
C ASN A 123 -14.51 -28.60 14.44
N ALA A 124 -13.62 -28.86 15.41
CA ALA A 124 -12.36 -28.15 15.54
C ALA A 124 -11.47 -28.29 14.30
N ALA A 125 -11.41 -29.47 13.69
CA ALA A 125 -10.65 -29.69 12.46
C ALA A 125 -11.20 -28.86 11.28
N LYS A 126 -12.53 -28.78 11.15
CA LYS A 126 -13.19 -28.02 10.09
C LYS A 126 -13.05 -26.51 10.30
N GLU A 127 -13.17 -26.05 11.54
CA GLU A 127 -13.00 -24.64 11.90
C GLU A 127 -11.55 -24.19 11.72
N ASN A 128 -10.57 -25.00 12.14
CA ASN A 128 -9.16 -24.72 11.91
C ASN A 128 -8.83 -24.68 10.41
N GLN A 129 -9.36 -25.62 9.61
CA GLN A 129 -9.20 -25.58 8.16
C GLN A 129 -9.80 -24.30 7.54
N GLN A 130 -10.97 -23.86 8.01
CA GLN A 130 -11.59 -22.61 7.54
C GLN A 130 -10.78 -21.37 7.95
N MET A 131 -10.23 -21.34 9.17
CA MET A 131 -9.33 -20.30 9.65
C MET A 131 -8.07 -20.22 8.77
N ILE A 132 -7.42 -21.35 8.52
CA ILE A 132 -6.25 -21.45 7.64
C ILE A 132 -6.61 -20.99 6.22
N SER A 133 -7.72 -21.43 5.65
CA SER A 133 -8.15 -20.99 4.31
C SER A 133 -8.44 -19.49 4.23
N LYS A 134 -9.01 -18.89 5.29
CA LYS A 134 -9.17 -17.43 5.37
C LYS A 134 -7.81 -16.73 5.43
N GLN A 135 -6.88 -17.26 6.22
CA GLN A 135 -5.53 -16.70 6.34
C GLN A 135 -4.76 -16.77 5.03
N ILE A 136 -4.85 -17.89 4.29
CA ILE A 136 -4.29 -18.03 2.94
C ILE A 136 -4.85 -16.93 2.03
N ARG A 137 -6.17 -16.73 1.98
CA ARG A 137 -6.79 -15.67 1.16
C ARG A 137 -6.32 -14.26 1.54
N ILE A 138 -6.13 -13.98 2.83
CA ILE A 138 -5.64 -12.67 3.29
C ILE A 138 -4.19 -12.47 2.83
N LEU A 139 -3.35 -13.50 2.94
CA LEU A 139 -1.95 -13.45 2.49
C LEU A 139 -1.86 -13.32 0.97
N GLU A 140 -2.67 -14.05 0.21
CA GLU A 140 -2.79 -13.92 -1.25
C GLU A 140 -3.19 -12.49 -1.65
N ASN A 141 -4.25 -11.94 -1.06
CA ASN A 141 -4.68 -10.56 -1.33
C ASN A 141 -3.60 -9.53 -0.97
N ARG A 142 -2.82 -9.78 0.09
CA ARG A 142 -1.73 -8.89 0.50
C ARG A 142 -0.54 -8.99 -0.47
N LEU A 143 -0.25 -10.19 -0.96
CA LEU A 143 0.76 -10.42 -2.00
C LEU A 143 0.35 -9.72 -3.30
N ASP A 144 -0.90 -9.89 -3.75
CA ASP A 144 -1.42 -9.26 -4.96
C ASP A 144 -1.34 -7.74 -4.87
N LYS A 145 -1.75 -7.16 -3.73
CA LYS A 145 -1.61 -5.71 -3.49
C LYS A 145 -0.14 -5.25 -3.55
N SER A 146 0.78 -6.05 -3.01
CA SER A 146 2.22 -5.74 -3.08
C SER A 146 2.75 -5.83 -4.51
N LEU A 147 2.30 -6.81 -5.30
CA LEU A 147 2.67 -6.98 -6.69
C LEU A 147 2.14 -5.84 -7.56
N VAL A 148 0.90 -5.39 -7.33
CA VAL A 148 0.35 -4.21 -8.01
C VAL A 148 1.20 -2.96 -7.71
N LYS A 149 1.51 -2.69 -6.44
CA LYS A 149 2.37 -1.57 -6.05
C LYS A 149 3.77 -1.67 -6.66
N PHE A 150 4.33 -2.87 -6.73
CA PHE A 150 5.64 -3.11 -7.35
C PHE A 150 5.60 -2.82 -8.86
N ASN A 151 4.57 -3.30 -9.56
CA ASN A 151 4.39 -3.03 -10.99
C ASN A 151 4.13 -1.55 -11.27
N GLU A 152 3.37 -0.87 -10.41
CA GLU A 152 3.15 0.57 -10.48
C GLU A 152 4.47 1.35 -10.30
N ALA A 153 5.28 0.99 -9.30
CA ALA A 153 6.59 1.57 -9.09
C ALA A 153 7.55 1.31 -10.27
N LEU A 154 7.48 0.13 -10.89
CA LEU A 154 8.24 -0.17 -12.11
C LEU A 154 7.80 0.69 -13.29
N ALA A 155 6.48 0.89 -13.46
CA ALA A 155 5.95 1.75 -14.51
C ALA A 155 6.39 3.22 -14.31
N GLN A 156 6.29 3.74 -13.08
CA GLN A 156 6.79 5.07 -12.74
C GLN A 156 8.30 5.18 -12.97
N ASN A 157 9.09 4.17 -12.58
CA ASN A 157 10.53 4.17 -12.83
C ASN A 157 10.86 4.17 -14.32
N LYS A 158 10.06 3.49 -15.15
CA LYS A 158 10.20 3.52 -16.61
C LYS A 158 9.96 4.93 -17.16
N VAL A 159 8.89 5.59 -16.73
CA VAL A 159 8.58 6.97 -17.15
C VAL A 159 9.71 7.93 -16.74
N LEU A 160 10.19 7.85 -15.50
CA LEU A 160 11.30 8.69 -15.03
C LEU A 160 12.60 8.45 -15.82
N ARG A 161 12.88 7.20 -16.22
CA ARG A 161 14.03 6.91 -17.09
C ARG A 161 13.88 7.55 -18.46
N GLU A 162 12.70 7.46 -19.06
CA GLU A 162 12.40 8.09 -20.35
C GLU A 162 12.53 9.63 -20.25
N GLU A 163 12.06 10.23 -19.16
CA GLU A 163 12.20 11.66 -18.90
C GLU A 163 13.67 12.08 -18.73
N ILE A 164 14.47 11.32 -17.99
CA ILE A 164 15.92 11.55 -17.87
C ILE A 164 16.59 11.48 -19.23
N ASP A 165 16.23 10.52 -20.08
CA ASP A 165 16.80 10.39 -21.43
C ASP A 165 16.35 11.52 -22.36
N ASN A 166 15.13 12.04 -22.20
CA ASN A 166 14.66 13.24 -22.91
C ASN A 166 15.49 14.47 -22.49
N LEU A 167 15.60 14.74 -21.19
CA LEU A 167 16.38 15.86 -20.65
C LEU A 167 17.85 15.79 -21.06
N ARG A 168 18.43 14.58 -21.12
CA ARG A 168 19.79 14.38 -21.62
C ARG A 168 19.93 14.73 -23.10
N ARG A 169 18.97 14.32 -23.95
CA ARG A 169 18.95 14.67 -25.37
C ARG A 169 18.81 16.17 -25.56
N GLU A 170 17.89 16.80 -24.84
CA GLU A 170 17.70 18.26 -24.86
C GLU A 170 18.99 18.97 -24.44
N ARG A 171 19.64 18.56 -23.34
CA ARG A 171 20.91 19.13 -22.90
C ARG A 171 21.99 19.06 -23.97
N VAL A 172 22.09 17.94 -24.71
CA VAL A 172 23.07 17.81 -25.81
C VAL A 172 22.76 18.79 -26.95
N VAL A 173 21.48 18.98 -27.28
CA VAL A 173 21.05 19.98 -28.28
C VAL A 173 21.38 21.40 -27.81
N PHE A 174 21.06 21.73 -26.55
CA PHE A 174 21.38 23.03 -25.95
C PHE A 174 22.89 23.30 -25.94
N ASP A 175 23.71 22.34 -25.52
CA ASP A 175 25.18 22.48 -25.52
C ASP A 175 25.70 22.72 -26.95
N THR A 176 25.10 22.08 -27.95
CA THR A 176 25.47 22.25 -29.37
C THR A 176 25.13 23.66 -29.87
N ILE A 177 23.92 24.14 -29.56
CA ILE A 177 23.47 25.49 -29.91
C ILE A 177 24.33 26.54 -29.19
N TYR A 178 24.60 26.35 -27.90
CA TYR A 178 25.43 27.25 -27.11
C TYR A 178 26.84 27.39 -27.70
N ARG A 179 27.50 26.27 -28.03
CA ARG A 179 28.81 26.29 -28.69
C ARG A 179 28.77 26.94 -30.08
N LYS A 180 27.64 26.88 -30.78
CA LYS A 180 27.48 27.55 -32.08
C LYS A 180 27.37 29.06 -31.88
N LEU A 181 26.53 29.50 -30.95
CA LEU A 181 26.37 30.90 -30.58
C LEU A 181 27.67 31.51 -30.06
N GLU A 182 28.43 30.78 -29.25
CA GLU A 182 29.72 31.22 -28.73
C GLU A 182 30.74 31.43 -29.87
N ARG A 183 30.76 30.51 -30.85
CA ARG A 183 31.59 30.65 -32.07
C ARG A 183 31.16 31.86 -32.91
N GLU A 184 29.86 31.99 -33.18
CA GLU A 184 29.31 33.12 -33.94
C GLU A 184 29.59 34.47 -33.26
N HIS A 185 29.50 34.52 -31.93
CA HIS A 185 29.85 35.69 -31.14
C HIS A 185 31.35 36.02 -31.26
N GLY A 186 32.22 35.01 -31.17
CA GLY A 186 33.66 35.16 -31.38
C GLY A 186 34.01 35.65 -32.80
N ASP A 187 33.31 35.15 -33.82
CA ASP A 187 33.47 35.56 -35.21
C ASP A 187 33.02 37.01 -35.43
N LYS A 188 31.85 37.41 -34.91
CA LYS A 188 31.37 38.79 -34.96
C LYS A 188 32.33 39.77 -34.26
N LYS A 189 32.90 39.38 -33.11
CA LYS A 189 33.91 40.20 -32.41
C LYS A 189 35.17 40.40 -33.25
N ARG A 190 35.62 39.35 -33.96
CA ARG A 190 36.75 39.44 -34.90
C ARG A 190 36.43 40.33 -36.10
N GLN A 191 35.25 40.18 -36.71
CA GLN A 191 34.79 41.03 -37.80
C GLN A 191 34.71 42.50 -37.37
N MET A 192 34.17 42.77 -36.17
CA MET A 192 34.12 44.12 -35.61
C MET A 192 35.52 44.71 -35.43
N ALA A 193 36.48 43.94 -34.87
CA ALA A 193 37.86 44.38 -34.74
C ALA A 193 38.51 44.68 -36.10
N GLN A 194 38.27 43.83 -37.10
CA GLN A 194 38.76 44.03 -38.46
C GLN A 194 38.17 45.29 -39.12
N THR A 195 36.88 45.55 -38.94
CA THR A 195 36.23 46.78 -39.46
C THR A 195 36.81 48.03 -38.80
N ILE A 196 37.11 47.98 -37.50
CA ILE A 196 37.77 49.08 -36.79
C ILE A 196 39.18 49.31 -37.34
N GLU A 197 39.96 48.26 -37.55
CA GLU A 197 41.31 48.36 -38.12
C GLU A 197 41.27 48.95 -39.54
N LEU A 198 40.38 48.46 -40.40
CA LEU A 198 40.19 49.00 -41.74
C LEU A 198 39.76 50.47 -41.71
N SER A 199 38.88 50.83 -40.76
CA SER A 199 38.44 52.22 -40.56
C SER A 199 39.61 53.10 -40.15
N ASN A 200 40.45 52.65 -39.22
CA ASN A 200 41.65 53.38 -38.79
C ASN A 200 42.63 53.57 -39.95
N GLN A 201 42.87 52.54 -40.76
CA GLN A 201 43.71 52.66 -41.96
C GLN A 201 43.14 53.67 -42.96
N ALA A 202 41.82 53.68 -43.16
CA ALA A 202 41.18 54.68 -44.03
C ALA A 202 41.31 56.11 -43.48
N TYR A 203 41.21 56.29 -42.15
CA TYR A 203 41.47 57.58 -41.51
C TYR A 203 42.92 58.03 -41.67
N GLU A 204 43.89 57.14 -41.48
CA GLU A 204 45.31 57.44 -41.71
C GLU A 204 45.60 57.84 -43.15
N GLN A 205 45.04 57.11 -44.14
CA GLN A 205 45.17 57.45 -45.56
C GLN A 205 44.54 58.81 -45.89
N ARG A 206 43.35 59.09 -45.36
CA ARG A 206 42.68 60.37 -45.54
C ARG A 206 43.50 61.51 -44.94
N ASP A 207 44.00 61.34 -43.72
CA ASP A 207 44.75 62.37 -43.02
C ASP A 207 46.11 62.63 -43.71
N ALA A 208 46.76 61.59 -44.23
CA ALA A 208 47.95 61.71 -45.08
C ALA A 208 47.66 62.52 -46.37
N ALA A 209 46.59 62.19 -47.09
CA ALA A 209 46.19 62.91 -48.29
C ALA A 209 45.80 64.39 -47.99
N GLN A 210 45.18 64.65 -46.84
CA GLN A 210 44.87 66.02 -46.40
C GLN A 210 46.12 66.82 -46.08
N LEU A 211 47.13 66.19 -45.47
CA LEU A 211 48.42 66.83 -45.20
C LEU A 211 49.15 67.18 -46.50
N GLU A 212 49.19 66.24 -47.45
CA GLU A 212 49.76 66.48 -48.79
C GLU A 212 49.04 67.61 -49.53
N LEU A 213 47.70 67.61 -49.50
CA LEU A 213 46.90 68.70 -50.07
C LEU A 213 47.23 70.06 -49.46
N ARG A 214 47.39 70.14 -48.13
CA ARG A 214 47.80 71.40 -47.46
C ARG A 214 49.19 71.83 -47.90
N SER A 215 50.15 70.90 -47.98
CA SER A 215 51.50 71.20 -48.47
C SER A 215 51.47 71.77 -49.88
N LEU A 216 50.74 71.12 -50.80
CA LEU A 216 50.59 71.60 -52.18
C LEU A 216 49.87 72.96 -52.26
N GLN A 217 48.88 73.21 -51.39
CA GLN A 217 48.21 74.51 -51.31
C GLN A 217 49.15 75.61 -50.83
N GLU A 218 50.02 75.33 -49.86
CA GLU A 218 51.04 76.26 -49.38
C GLU A 218 52.10 76.56 -50.45
N GLU A 219 52.58 75.53 -51.16
CA GLU A 219 53.50 75.67 -52.29
C GLU A 219 52.87 76.51 -53.41
N ASN A 220 51.65 76.19 -53.84
CA ASN A 220 50.94 76.95 -54.88
C ASN A 220 50.70 78.41 -54.45
N ARG A 221 50.35 78.64 -53.18
CA ARG A 221 50.21 80.01 -52.64
C ARG A 221 51.53 80.76 -52.68
N ALA A 222 52.64 80.12 -52.30
CA ALA A 222 53.96 80.72 -52.35
C ALA A 222 54.38 81.06 -53.79
N GLU A 223 54.10 80.18 -54.75
CA GLU A 223 54.32 80.42 -56.18
C GLU A 223 53.47 81.58 -56.69
N LEU A 224 52.17 81.62 -56.38
CA LEU A 224 51.28 82.72 -56.75
C LEU A 224 51.75 84.06 -56.18
N ASP A 225 52.19 84.07 -54.92
CA ASP A 225 52.73 85.29 -54.30
C ASP A 225 54.08 85.68 -54.93
N ALA A 226 54.93 84.73 -55.32
CA ALA A 226 56.14 85.00 -56.09
C ALA A 226 55.84 85.56 -57.48
N HIS A 227 54.86 84.99 -58.20
CA HIS A 227 54.38 85.51 -59.49
C HIS A 227 53.79 86.91 -59.36
N ARG A 228 52.99 87.17 -58.32
CA ARG A 228 52.48 88.52 -58.02
C ARG A 228 53.61 89.51 -57.81
N ARG A 229 54.63 89.15 -57.01
CA ARG A 229 55.82 90.00 -56.81
C ARG A 229 56.55 90.29 -58.11
N ALA A 230 56.74 89.27 -58.95
CA ALA A 230 57.38 89.44 -60.26
C ALA A 230 56.56 90.34 -61.20
N LEU A 231 55.22 90.22 -61.20
CA LEU A 231 54.33 91.10 -61.96
C LEU A 231 54.36 92.53 -61.43
N THR A 232 54.39 92.75 -60.11
CA THR A 232 54.52 94.09 -59.54
C THR A 232 55.86 94.73 -59.90
N GLU A 233 56.97 93.98 -59.86
CA GLU A 233 58.28 94.47 -60.28
C GLU A 233 58.29 94.81 -61.79
N LEU A 234 57.65 93.98 -62.62
CA LEU A 234 57.54 94.24 -64.06
C LEU A 234 56.66 95.47 -64.35
N MET A 235 55.55 95.64 -63.61
CA MET A 235 54.71 96.83 -63.72
C MET A 235 55.45 98.09 -63.28
N GLU A 236 56.23 98.03 -62.20
CA GLU A 236 57.06 99.15 -61.74
C GLU A 236 58.11 99.52 -62.79
N ARG A 237 58.82 98.54 -63.38
CA ARG A 237 59.74 98.78 -64.51
C ARG A 237 59.05 99.36 -65.75
N LEU A 238 57.83 98.90 -66.06
CA LEU A 238 57.04 99.46 -67.16
C LEU A 238 56.58 100.88 -66.84
N GLU A 239 56.25 101.18 -65.59
CA GLU A 239 55.87 102.52 -65.14
C GLU A 239 57.07 103.45 -65.15
N GLU A 240 58.26 103.02 -64.74
CA GLU A 240 59.52 103.72 -64.94
C GLU A 240 59.80 103.99 -66.43
N SER A 241 59.67 102.97 -67.28
CA SER A 241 59.79 103.11 -68.74
C SER A 241 58.72 104.01 -69.34
N LYS A 242 57.50 104.00 -68.79
CA LYS A 242 56.39 104.84 -69.22
C LYS A 242 56.59 106.27 -68.76
N ILE A 243 57.09 106.55 -67.57
CA ILE A 243 57.46 107.90 -67.13
C ILE A 243 58.59 108.44 -68.03
N LEU A 244 59.57 107.61 -68.40
CA LEU A 244 60.57 107.97 -69.41
C LEU A 244 59.94 108.23 -70.79
N ALA A 245 58.98 107.41 -71.22
CA ALA A 245 58.27 107.60 -72.49
C ALA A 245 57.33 108.82 -72.47
N ASP A 246 56.60 109.06 -71.38
CA ASP A 246 55.65 110.17 -71.18
C ASP A 246 56.40 111.48 -70.96
N THR A 247 57.56 111.49 -70.31
CA THR A 247 58.47 112.66 -70.32
C THR A 247 59.03 112.95 -71.73
N THR A 248 59.11 111.93 -72.58
CA THR A 248 59.44 112.08 -74.01
C THR A 248 58.22 112.49 -74.86
N ASN A 249 57.00 112.07 -74.48
CA ASN A 249 55.74 112.30 -75.20
C ASN A 249 55.03 113.61 -74.79
N TYR A 250 55.28 114.15 -73.60
CA TYR A 250 54.84 115.50 -73.20
C TYR A 250 55.57 116.62 -73.98
N ARG A 251 56.52 116.26 -74.85
CA ARG A 251 57.17 117.14 -75.83
C ARG A 251 56.68 116.91 -77.27
N ARG A 252 55.65 116.08 -77.51
CA ARG A 252 55.12 115.80 -78.86
C ARG A 252 53.59 115.59 -78.87
N GLY A 253 52.87 116.71 -78.87
CA GLY A 253 51.75 116.96 -79.79
C GLY A 253 50.48 116.10 -79.70
N ALA A 254 49.49 116.67 -79.01
CA ALA A 254 48.05 116.63 -79.28
C ALA A 254 47.58 116.18 -80.69
N SER A 255 46.61 115.25 -80.77
CA SER A 255 45.42 115.35 -81.66
C SER A 255 44.50 114.10 -81.65
N SER A 256 43.18 114.35 -81.75
CA SER A 256 42.06 113.51 -82.25
C SER A 256 41.58 112.33 -81.39
N ALA A 257 40.35 112.22 -80.86
CA ALA A 257 38.95 112.53 -81.24
C ALA A 257 38.20 111.43 -82.04
N GLY A 258 37.05 110.98 -81.47
CA GLY A 258 35.91 110.28 -82.11
C GLY A 258 35.96 108.74 -82.13
N GLY A 259 34.90 107.95 -81.89
CA GLY A 259 33.48 108.20 -81.61
C GLY A 259 32.66 106.90 -81.71
N ALA A 260 31.69 106.74 -80.79
CA ALA A 260 30.25 106.37 -80.93
C ALA A 260 29.69 105.11 -81.71
N PRO A 261 28.44 104.69 -81.39
CA PRO A 261 27.88 103.32 -81.47
C PRO A 261 26.59 103.18 -82.35
N GLY A 262 25.88 102.03 -82.31
CA GLY A 262 24.47 101.88 -82.75
C GLY A 262 23.97 100.42 -82.64
N ALA A 263 22.79 100.01 -82.17
CA ALA A 263 21.41 100.54 -82.03
C ALA A 263 20.41 99.86 -83.01
N SER A 264 19.15 99.75 -82.54
CA SER A 264 17.88 99.62 -83.30
C SER A 264 17.37 98.21 -83.62
N SER A 265 16.07 97.90 -83.64
CA SER A 265 14.81 98.51 -83.15
C SER A 265 13.68 97.66 -83.73
N ASP A 266 12.58 97.58 -83.00
CA ASP A 266 11.24 97.13 -83.38
C ASP A 266 10.74 97.67 -84.73
N TYR A 267 9.77 97.00 -85.37
CA TYR A 267 8.53 97.61 -85.88
C TYR A 267 7.50 96.56 -86.35
N ALA A 268 6.26 96.71 -85.90
CA ALA A 268 5.08 95.92 -86.27
C ALA A 268 4.12 96.76 -87.14
N GLY A 269 3.42 96.12 -88.08
CA GLY A 269 2.43 96.75 -88.97
C GLY A 269 1.36 95.79 -89.51
N ASN A 270 0.18 95.88 -88.90
CA ASN A 270 -1.22 95.63 -89.35
C ASN A 270 -1.54 95.10 -90.77
N MET A 271 -2.35 94.02 -90.88
CA MET A 271 -3.38 93.80 -91.92
C MET A 271 -4.48 92.77 -91.51
N SER A 272 -5.76 93.13 -91.73
CA SER A 272 -7.03 92.34 -91.75
C SER A 272 -7.25 91.20 -90.71
N ARG A 273 -7.96 91.52 -89.62
CA ARG A 273 -8.09 90.71 -88.39
C ARG A 273 -8.90 89.40 -88.49
N GLU A 274 -9.55 89.06 -89.61
CA GLU A 274 -10.37 87.84 -89.68
C GLU A 274 -9.88 86.79 -90.68
N GLU A 275 -9.24 87.19 -91.78
CA GLU A 275 -8.54 86.24 -92.67
C GLU A 275 -7.06 86.05 -92.28
N GLU A 276 -6.44 87.05 -91.62
CA GLU A 276 -5.12 86.89 -90.99
C GLU A 276 -5.19 85.93 -89.80
N ASN A 277 -6.33 85.81 -89.10
CA ASN A 277 -6.46 84.90 -87.95
C ASN A 277 -6.61 83.43 -88.35
N GLU A 278 -7.14 83.11 -89.52
CA GLU A 278 -7.24 81.71 -89.98
C GLU A 278 -5.95 81.26 -90.66
N MET A 279 -5.31 82.13 -91.45
CA MET A 279 -3.94 81.91 -91.95
C MET A 279 -2.91 81.94 -90.82
N LYS A 280 -3.03 82.81 -89.80
CA LYS A 280 -2.25 82.71 -88.56
C LYS A 280 -2.59 81.43 -87.83
N ARG A 281 -3.84 80.99 -87.64
CA ARG A 281 -4.09 79.69 -86.99
C ARG A 281 -3.48 78.52 -87.75
N LYS A 282 -3.50 78.49 -89.08
CA LYS A 282 -2.88 77.40 -89.86
C LYS A 282 -1.36 77.50 -89.87
N VAL A 283 -0.78 78.69 -90.06
CA VAL A 283 0.67 78.92 -90.00
C VAL A 283 1.20 78.77 -88.58
N GLN A 284 0.48 79.21 -87.55
CA GLN A 284 0.80 79.08 -86.12
C GLN A 284 0.61 77.65 -85.63
N LYS A 285 -0.33 76.86 -86.20
CA LYS A 285 -0.43 75.42 -85.92
C LYS A 285 0.66 74.62 -86.65
N GLY A 286 1.09 75.07 -87.84
CA GLY A 286 2.26 74.55 -88.56
C GLY A 286 3.60 74.91 -87.90
N THR A 287 3.79 76.16 -87.47
CA THR A 287 4.98 76.61 -86.73
C THR A 287 4.98 76.14 -85.29
N TRP A 288 3.83 75.92 -84.65
CA TRP A 288 3.73 75.20 -83.37
C TRP A 288 4.01 73.72 -83.53
N GLY A 289 3.65 73.11 -84.66
CA GLY A 289 4.06 71.74 -85.00
C GLY A 289 5.59 71.64 -85.15
N VAL A 290 6.19 72.53 -85.95
CA VAL A 290 7.64 72.58 -86.17
C VAL A 290 8.40 73.03 -84.92
N ALA A 291 7.85 73.93 -84.09
CA ALA A 291 8.46 74.34 -82.82
C ALA A 291 8.30 73.25 -81.75
N LYS A 292 7.18 72.53 -81.70
CA LYS A 292 6.99 71.39 -80.81
C LYS A 292 7.90 70.23 -81.22
N GLU A 293 8.09 70.02 -82.51
CA GLU A 293 9.02 69.01 -83.03
C GLU A 293 10.47 69.44 -82.82
N LYS A 294 10.83 70.73 -83.02
CA LYS A 294 12.15 71.26 -82.66
C LYS A 294 12.42 71.21 -81.17
N VAL A 295 11.46 71.59 -80.31
CA VAL A 295 11.59 71.48 -78.85
C VAL A 295 11.65 70.02 -78.42
N HIS A 296 10.91 69.11 -79.05
CA HIS A 296 11.01 67.68 -78.77
C HIS A 296 12.35 67.09 -79.21
N VAL A 297 12.87 67.51 -80.37
CA VAL A 297 14.21 67.18 -80.86
C VAL A 297 15.29 67.80 -79.97
N GLN A 298 15.07 68.99 -79.45
CA GLN A 298 16.02 69.67 -78.58
C GLN A 298 16.03 69.08 -77.17
N VAL A 299 14.86 68.71 -76.64
CA VAL A 299 14.72 67.92 -75.40
C VAL A 299 15.28 66.51 -75.58
N SER A 300 15.14 65.89 -76.76
CA SER A 300 15.75 64.59 -77.01
C SER A 300 17.28 64.70 -77.16
N ILE A 301 17.79 65.78 -77.77
CA ILE A 301 19.23 66.08 -77.83
C ILE A 301 19.79 66.39 -76.44
N GLU A 302 19.13 67.22 -75.62
CA GLU A 302 19.53 67.48 -74.23
C GLU A 302 19.47 66.21 -73.38
N ARG A 303 18.48 65.33 -73.62
CA ARG A 303 18.40 64.04 -72.94
C ARG A 303 19.52 63.10 -73.37
N VAL A 304 19.88 63.08 -74.66
CA VAL A 304 21.04 62.33 -75.17
C VAL A 304 22.34 62.93 -74.62
N GLN A 305 22.48 64.25 -74.56
CA GLN A 305 23.62 64.94 -73.96
C GLN A 305 23.74 64.66 -72.46
N ASN A 306 22.63 64.65 -71.72
CA ASN A 306 22.63 64.27 -70.30
C ASN A 306 23.01 62.81 -70.11
N PHE A 307 22.55 61.91 -70.99
CA PHE A 307 23.01 60.52 -70.98
C PHE A 307 24.48 60.44 -71.33
N GLU A 308 24.95 61.17 -72.34
CA GLU A 308 26.35 61.20 -72.78
C GLU A 308 27.28 61.78 -71.70
N GLU A 309 26.87 62.83 -70.98
CA GLU A 309 27.57 63.37 -69.81
C GLU A 309 27.58 62.38 -68.64
N ALA A 310 26.45 61.70 -68.38
CA ALA A 310 26.38 60.66 -67.35
C ALA A 310 27.27 59.46 -67.73
N PHE A 311 27.29 59.07 -69.00
CA PHE A 311 28.15 58.02 -69.53
C PHE A 311 29.63 58.43 -69.48
N MET A 312 29.97 59.69 -69.78
CA MET A 312 31.34 60.19 -69.63
C MET A 312 31.77 60.23 -68.16
N LYS A 313 30.89 60.62 -67.23
CA LYS A 313 31.16 60.55 -65.78
C LYS A 313 31.37 59.11 -65.31
N ILE A 314 30.55 58.16 -65.79
CA ILE A 314 30.69 56.74 -65.45
C ILE A 314 31.95 56.15 -66.09
N LYS A 315 32.27 56.51 -67.33
CA LYS A 315 33.50 56.11 -68.03
C LYS A 315 34.75 56.65 -67.33
N ALA A 316 34.72 57.91 -66.88
CA ALA A 316 35.79 58.52 -66.10
C ALA A 316 35.98 57.86 -64.73
N ALA A 317 34.88 57.46 -64.07
CA ALA A 317 34.93 56.78 -62.77
C ALA A 317 35.32 55.30 -62.86
N THR A 318 34.98 54.61 -63.94
CA THR A 318 35.19 53.15 -64.07
C THR A 318 36.39 52.75 -64.94
N ARG A 319 36.90 53.65 -65.81
CA ARG A 319 37.99 53.41 -66.79
C ARG A 319 37.74 52.23 -67.75
N ILE A 320 36.50 51.82 -67.97
CA ILE A 320 36.14 50.76 -68.92
C ILE A 320 35.72 51.42 -70.24
N ASP A 321 36.47 51.16 -71.31
CA ASP A 321 36.25 51.75 -72.64
C ASP A 321 35.21 50.99 -73.48
N ASP A 322 34.83 49.78 -73.07
CA ASP A 322 33.89 48.90 -73.79
C ASP A 322 32.46 49.03 -73.23
N LEU A 323 31.54 49.51 -74.07
CA LEU A 323 30.15 49.83 -73.73
C LEU A 323 29.36 48.58 -73.29
N GLU A 324 29.59 47.43 -73.93
CA GLU A 324 28.89 46.19 -73.60
C GLU A 324 29.29 45.65 -72.23
N GLN A 325 30.57 45.78 -71.88
CA GLN A 325 31.07 45.39 -70.55
C GLN A 325 30.51 46.29 -69.44
N LEU A 326 30.38 47.59 -69.70
CA LEU A 326 29.79 48.53 -68.74
C LEU A 326 28.31 48.23 -68.49
N VAL A 327 27.52 47.99 -69.55
CA VAL A 327 26.11 47.64 -69.42
C VAL A 327 25.95 46.30 -68.70
N THR A 328 26.78 45.30 -69.02
CA THR A 328 26.76 44.00 -68.32
C THR A 328 27.12 44.15 -66.85
N SER A 329 28.09 45.00 -66.52
CA SER A 329 28.45 45.29 -65.13
C SER A 329 27.37 46.09 -64.41
N PHE A 330 26.64 46.97 -65.10
CA PHE A 330 25.54 47.73 -64.52
C PHE A 330 24.37 46.82 -64.19
N ILE A 331 23.97 45.95 -65.12
CA ILE A 331 22.91 44.95 -64.89
C ILE A 331 23.27 44.06 -63.70
N LYS A 332 24.52 43.56 -63.61
CA LYS A 332 24.96 42.77 -62.45
C LYS A 332 24.89 43.53 -61.13
N LYS A 333 25.24 44.82 -61.13
CA LYS A 333 25.14 45.67 -59.94
C LYS A 333 23.68 46.01 -59.61
N GLU A 334 22.83 46.15 -60.61
CA GLU A 334 21.39 46.36 -60.46
C GLU A 334 20.72 45.12 -59.87
N ASP A 335 21.06 43.91 -60.35
CA ASP A 335 20.60 42.64 -59.77
C ASP A 335 21.06 42.46 -58.32
N GLN A 336 22.32 42.83 -58.02
CA GLN A 336 22.83 42.84 -56.65
C GLN A 336 22.09 43.85 -55.78
N ASN A 337 21.80 45.03 -56.31
CA ASN A 337 21.06 46.07 -55.60
C ASN A 337 19.60 45.65 -55.35
N PHE A 338 18.96 45.01 -56.33
CA PHE A 338 17.62 44.44 -56.18
C PHE A 338 17.58 43.33 -55.12
N SER A 339 18.61 42.47 -55.10
CA SER A 339 18.76 41.43 -54.08
C SER A 339 18.96 42.03 -52.68
N LEU A 340 19.78 43.08 -52.56
CA LEU A 340 19.97 43.81 -51.32
C LEU A 340 18.69 44.52 -50.87
N PHE A 341 17.92 45.10 -51.79
CA PHE A 341 16.65 45.74 -51.47
C PHE A 341 15.63 44.73 -50.92
N ASN A 342 15.55 43.53 -51.51
CA ASN A 342 14.71 42.45 -50.98
C ASN A 342 15.17 42.01 -49.59
N TYR A 343 16.48 41.89 -49.38
CA TYR A 343 17.03 41.55 -48.07
C TYR A 343 16.73 42.64 -47.03
N VAL A 344 16.85 43.93 -47.38
CA VAL A 344 16.49 45.05 -46.50
C VAL A 344 15.01 45.00 -46.15
N ASN A 345 14.12 44.72 -47.11
CA ASN A 345 12.69 44.57 -46.81
C ASN A 345 12.40 43.37 -45.89
N GLU A 346 13.09 42.25 -46.08
CA GLU A 346 12.95 41.08 -45.21
C GLU A 346 13.46 41.36 -43.79
N GLN A 347 14.60 42.06 -43.65
CA GLN A 347 15.10 42.51 -42.35
C GLN A 347 14.14 43.52 -41.69
N SER A 348 13.56 44.45 -42.45
CA SER A 348 12.56 45.39 -41.92
C SER A 348 11.32 44.66 -41.40
N ASN A 349 10.81 43.66 -42.12
CA ASN A 349 9.70 42.83 -41.66
C ASN A 349 10.05 42.04 -40.39
N GLU A 350 11.29 41.56 -40.27
CA GLU A 350 11.73 40.84 -39.08
C GLU A 350 11.90 41.77 -37.88
N ILE A 351 12.37 43.01 -38.10
CA ILE A 351 12.41 44.06 -37.07
C ILE A 351 10.99 44.34 -36.56
N GLU A 352 10.00 44.52 -37.44
CA GLU A 352 8.61 44.76 -37.03
C GLU A 352 8.05 43.62 -36.16
N LYS A 353 8.31 42.35 -36.53
CA LYS A 353 7.90 41.19 -35.71
C LYS A 353 8.58 41.16 -34.35
N LEU A 354 9.88 41.45 -34.30
CA LEU A 354 10.63 41.49 -33.05
C LEU A 354 10.15 42.63 -32.16
N GLU A 355 9.81 43.78 -32.73
CA GLU A 355 9.20 44.90 -32.00
C GLU A 355 7.83 44.54 -31.44
N GLU A 356 6.99 43.82 -32.20
CA GLU A 356 5.70 43.30 -31.73
C GLU A 356 5.87 42.30 -30.58
N TRP A 357 6.85 41.39 -30.68
CA TRP A 357 7.19 40.46 -29.60
C TRP A 357 7.69 41.17 -28.34
N ILE A 358 8.54 42.19 -28.49
CA ILE A 358 9.00 43.01 -27.37
C ILE A 358 7.83 43.75 -26.73
N ALA A 359 6.89 44.28 -27.53
CA ALA A 359 5.69 44.93 -27.01
C ALA A 359 4.80 43.94 -26.23
N ALA A 360 4.59 42.73 -26.76
CA ALA A 360 3.81 41.69 -26.08
C ALA A 360 4.45 41.27 -24.75
N LEU A 361 5.77 41.08 -24.72
CA LEU A 361 6.53 40.75 -23.51
C LEU A 361 6.49 41.89 -22.49
N ARG A 362 6.55 43.15 -22.91
CA ARG A 362 6.41 44.31 -22.02
C ARG A 362 5.00 44.45 -21.44
N ASP A 363 3.98 44.12 -22.22
CA ASP A 363 2.59 44.09 -21.73
C ASP A 363 2.33 42.90 -20.80
N GLU A 364 3.03 41.78 -20.99
CA GLU A 364 3.06 40.67 -20.03
C GLU A 364 3.78 41.07 -18.74
N GLU A 365 4.95 41.69 -18.84
CA GLU A 365 5.69 42.23 -17.69
C GLU A 365 4.87 43.30 -16.95
N ARG A 366 4.11 44.15 -17.64
CA ARG A 366 3.20 45.10 -16.99
C ARG A 366 2.07 44.38 -16.25
N ARG A 367 1.48 43.34 -16.85
CA ARG A 367 0.42 42.52 -16.21
C ARG A 367 0.91 41.81 -14.94
N TYR A 368 2.16 41.37 -14.91
CA TYR A 368 2.74 40.74 -13.72
C TYR A 368 3.35 41.76 -12.74
N GLY A 369 3.89 42.88 -13.25
CA GLY A 369 4.55 43.94 -12.49
C GLY A 369 3.59 44.86 -11.74
N ASP A 370 2.42 45.15 -12.31
CA ASP A 370 1.35 45.90 -11.63
C ASP A 370 0.74 45.10 -10.45
N GLY A 371 1.04 43.80 -10.33
CA GLY A 371 0.75 42.99 -9.15
C GLY A 371 1.55 43.38 -7.89
N ALA A 372 2.61 44.19 -8.03
CA ALA A 372 3.46 44.61 -6.91
C ALA A 372 3.23 46.06 -6.46
N ASN A 373 2.67 46.95 -7.30
CA ASN A 373 2.50 48.36 -6.95
C ASN A 373 1.41 49.07 -7.79
N GLY A 374 0.14 48.95 -7.39
CA GLY A 374 -0.86 49.98 -7.71
C GLY A 374 -2.19 49.49 -8.28
N VAL A 375 -3.20 49.46 -7.41
CA VAL A 375 -4.61 49.86 -7.64
C VAL A 375 -5.18 49.58 -9.04
N ALA A 376 -5.53 48.33 -9.34
CA ALA A 376 -6.69 48.01 -10.19
C ALA A 376 -7.09 46.54 -10.00
N ASP A 377 -8.39 46.34 -9.71
CA ASP A 377 -9.15 45.08 -9.71
C ASP A 377 -9.19 44.26 -8.40
N GLU A 378 -10.09 44.68 -7.51
CA GLU A 378 -10.32 44.13 -6.15
C GLU A 378 -10.84 42.68 -6.10
N ASN A 379 -11.29 42.08 -7.21
CA ASN A 379 -11.96 40.77 -7.16
C ASN A 379 -11.06 39.58 -7.52
N GLY A 380 -10.06 39.73 -8.40
CA GLY A 380 -9.18 38.62 -8.82
C GLY A 380 -7.95 38.43 -7.94
N VAL A 381 -7.32 39.54 -7.52
CA VAL A 381 -6.06 39.52 -6.76
C VAL A 381 -6.27 39.10 -5.31
N GLY A 382 -7.43 39.41 -4.73
CA GLY A 382 -7.81 39.00 -3.37
C GLY A 382 -7.91 37.48 -3.23
N GLN A 383 -8.51 36.81 -4.22
CA GLN A 383 -8.71 35.36 -4.21
C GLN A 383 -7.38 34.61 -4.32
N HIS A 384 -6.48 35.05 -5.20
CA HIS A 384 -5.16 34.43 -5.33
C HIS A 384 -4.30 34.63 -4.08
N LYS A 385 -4.36 35.83 -3.47
CA LYS A 385 -3.65 36.14 -2.21
C LYS A 385 -4.23 35.37 -1.01
N GLN A 386 -5.53 35.12 -0.99
CA GLN A 386 -6.17 34.28 0.03
C GLN A 386 -5.81 32.81 -0.14
N LEU A 387 -5.80 32.30 -1.39
CA LEU A 387 -5.39 30.93 -1.69
C LEU A 387 -3.93 30.67 -1.31
N LEU A 388 -3.02 31.61 -1.62
CA LEU A 388 -1.62 31.51 -1.22
C LEU A 388 -1.47 31.43 0.30
N ARG A 389 -2.20 32.27 1.05
CA ARG A 389 -2.19 32.22 2.52
C ARG A 389 -2.76 30.92 3.07
N ASP A 390 -3.80 30.37 2.46
CA ASP A 390 -4.40 29.10 2.88
C ASP A 390 -3.48 27.91 2.58
N LEU A 391 -2.75 27.95 1.46
CA LEU A 391 -1.72 26.97 1.16
C LEU A 391 -0.51 27.09 2.11
N GLU A 392 -0.10 28.31 2.46
CA GLU A 392 0.96 28.55 3.45
C GLU A 392 0.57 28.03 4.84
N THR A 393 -0.66 28.27 5.30
CA THR A 393 -1.13 27.74 6.59
C THR A 393 -1.27 26.23 6.58
N ARG A 394 -1.78 25.64 5.49
CA ARG A 394 -1.85 24.18 5.33
C ARG A 394 -0.46 23.55 5.34
N LEU A 395 0.51 24.17 4.66
CA LEU A 395 1.90 23.70 4.64
C LEU A 395 2.53 23.77 6.04
N ALA A 396 2.35 24.87 6.76
CA ALA A 396 2.85 25.00 8.13
C ALA A 396 2.24 23.96 9.10
N LEU A 397 0.94 23.67 8.94
CA LEU A 397 0.26 22.65 9.75
C LEU A 397 0.75 21.23 9.43
N THR A 398 0.94 20.90 8.15
CA THR A 398 1.45 19.57 7.76
C THR A 398 2.91 19.38 8.16
N GLU A 399 3.74 20.42 8.07
CA GLU A 399 5.12 20.41 8.56
C GLU A 399 5.17 20.18 10.07
N GLN A 400 4.35 20.89 10.86
CA GLN A 400 4.29 20.68 12.31
C GLN A 400 3.82 19.25 12.67
N ALA A 401 2.86 18.70 11.92
CA ALA A 401 2.41 17.33 12.13
C ALA A 401 3.51 16.31 11.78
N ALA A 402 4.27 16.55 10.71
CA ALA A 402 5.41 15.72 10.33
C ALA A 402 6.51 15.73 11.40
N GLU A 403 6.87 16.90 11.92
CA GLU A 403 7.87 17.05 13.00
C GLU A 403 7.44 16.32 14.28
N LYS A 404 6.15 16.40 14.65
CA LYS A 404 5.59 15.63 15.78
C LYS A 404 5.64 14.12 15.55
N CYS A 405 5.45 13.65 14.32
CA CYS A 405 5.59 12.23 13.99
C CYS A 405 7.04 11.77 14.01
N GLU A 406 7.97 12.59 13.53
CA GLU A 406 9.40 12.29 13.51
C GLU A 406 9.97 12.21 14.93
N THR A 407 9.62 13.16 15.80
CA THR A 407 10.01 13.14 17.22
C THR A 407 9.49 11.89 17.94
N ARG A 408 8.22 11.52 17.74
CA ARG A 408 7.65 10.26 18.28
C ARG A 408 8.34 9.02 17.75
N CYS A 409 8.69 8.97 16.46
CA CYS A 409 9.43 7.84 15.89
C CYS A 409 10.84 7.74 16.50
N ALA A 410 11.53 8.88 16.68
CA ALA A 410 12.84 8.91 17.31
C ALA A 410 12.81 8.44 18.77
N GLU A 411 11.78 8.81 19.53
CA GLU A 411 11.55 8.33 20.90
C GLU A 411 11.29 6.81 20.93
N ALA A 412 10.40 6.31 20.06
CA ALA A 412 10.14 4.88 19.93
C ALA A 412 11.40 4.10 19.52
N GLN A 413 12.23 4.66 18.65
CA GLN A 413 13.49 4.04 18.25
C GLN A 413 14.47 3.92 19.44
N LYS A 414 14.51 4.94 20.33
CA LYS A 414 15.31 4.87 21.56
C LYS A 414 14.83 3.76 22.50
N THR A 415 13.52 3.59 22.66
CA THR A 415 12.97 2.51 23.51
C THR A 415 13.28 1.14 22.91
N VAL A 416 13.08 0.95 21.61
CA VAL A 416 13.43 -0.29 20.89
C VAL A 416 14.92 -0.64 21.04
N ASN A 417 15.81 0.34 20.89
CA ASN A 417 17.26 0.14 21.09
C ASN A 417 17.61 -0.27 22.53
N THR A 418 16.90 0.29 23.51
CA THR A 418 17.08 -0.07 24.93
C THR A 418 16.63 -1.51 25.18
N VAL A 419 15.48 -1.91 24.63
CA VAL A 419 14.95 -3.28 24.72
C VAL A 419 15.88 -4.28 24.01
N LYS A 420 16.38 -3.95 22.82
CA LYS A 420 17.37 -4.74 22.08
C LYS A 420 18.62 -5.05 22.93
N ARG A 421 19.17 -4.05 23.62
CA ARG A 421 20.30 -4.24 24.55
C ARG A 421 19.92 -5.11 25.75
N ALA A 422 18.74 -4.92 26.32
CA ALA A 422 18.26 -5.72 27.46
C ALA A 422 18.11 -7.20 27.08
N ILE A 423 17.55 -7.50 25.90
CA ILE A 423 17.38 -8.86 25.38
C ILE A 423 18.74 -9.51 25.12
N GLN A 424 19.69 -8.80 24.49
CA GLN A 424 21.03 -9.32 24.26
C GLN A 424 21.73 -9.66 25.59
N ASN A 425 21.60 -8.81 26.61
CA ASN A 425 22.14 -9.06 27.94
C ASN A 425 21.48 -10.29 28.60
N LEU A 426 20.16 -10.42 28.46
CA LEU A 426 19.40 -11.55 29.02
C LEU A 426 19.84 -12.86 28.36
N PHE A 427 19.89 -12.91 27.04
CA PHE A 427 20.35 -14.06 26.24
C PHE A 427 21.73 -14.57 26.66
N THR A 428 22.65 -13.63 26.88
CA THR A 428 24.02 -13.94 27.31
C THR A 428 24.04 -14.48 28.75
N LYS A 429 23.25 -13.89 29.66
CA LYS A 429 23.18 -14.30 31.07
C LYS A 429 22.47 -15.64 31.29
N THR A 430 21.43 -15.94 30.52
CA THR A 430 20.71 -17.22 30.60
C THR A 430 21.48 -18.39 29.98
N GLY A 431 22.65 -18.13 29.36
CA GLY A 431 23.47 -19.16 28.74
C GLY A 431 22.80 -19.81 27.53
N CYS A 432 22.00 -19.04 26.78
CA CYS A 432 21.37 -19.53 25.55
C CYS A 432 22.46 -19.86 24.51
N ASN A 433 22.25 -20.92 23.72
CA ASN A 433 23.24 -21.38 22.75
C ASN A 433 23.35 -20.39 21.57
N ALA A 434 24.37 -19.53 21.60
CA ALA A 434 24.65 -18.55 20.56
C ALA A 434 24.90 -19.21 19.19
N GLN A 435 25.51 -20.39 19.15
CA GLN A 435 25.80 -21.12 17.92
C GLN A 435 24.51 -21.57 17.22
N ALA A 436 23.55 -22.10 17.98
CA ALA A 436 22.26 -22.54 17.44
C ALA A 436 21.40 -21.37 16.93
N MET A 437 21.54 -20.19 17.54
CA MET A 437 20.86 -18.98 17.06
C MET A 437 21.50 -18.40 15.79
N VAL A 438 22.83 -18.42 15.68
CA VAL A 438 23.54 -17.97 14.47
C VAL A 438 23.25 -18.90 13.28
N GLU A 439 23.15 -20.21 13.50
CA GLU A 439 22.75 -21.16 12.45
C GLU A 439 21.30 -20.97 11.98
N MET A 440 20.40 -20.56 12.88
CA MET A 440 18.97 -20.42 12.57
C MET A 440 18.59 -19.04 12.03
N LEU A 441 19.27 -17.96 12.45
CA LEU A 441 18.95 -16.58 12.06
C LEU A 441 20.06 -15.84 11.31
N GLY A 442 21.24 -16.42 11.13
CA GLY A 442 22.36 -15.84 10.38
C GLY A 442 23.12 -14.72 11.10
N ASP A 443 22.53 -14.10 12.12
CA ASP A 443 23.10 -12.97 12.87
C ASP A 443 23.27 -13.27 14.36
N SER A 444 24.44 -12.93 14.92
CA SER A 444 24.74 -13.08 16.36
C SER A 444 24.24 -11.91 17.22
N VAL A 445 23.64 -10.90 16.60
CA VAL A 445 23.22 -9.65 17.25
C VAL A 445 21.71 -9.55 17.16
N VAL A 446 21.06 -9.15 18.25
CA VAL A 446 19.63 -8.84 18.26
C VAL A 446 19.38 -7.65 17.32
N THR A 447 18.49 -7.78 16.36
CA THR A 447 17.96 -6.75 15.45
C THR A 447 16.45 -6.65 15.66
N GLU A 448 15.81 -5.62 15.09
CA GLU A 448 14.36 -5.44 15.23
C GLU A 448 13.56 -6.60 14.63
N ALA A 449 14.03 -7.16 13.52
CA ALA A 449 13.39 -8.28 12.85
C ALA A 449 13.50 -9.59 13.64
N ASN A 450 14.59 -9.77 14.41
CA ASN A 450 14.86 -11.02 15.12
C ASN A 450 14.54 -10.97 16.64
N MET A 451 14.15 -9.81 17.17
CA MET A 451 13.93 -9.58 18.61
C MET A 451 12.96 -10.60 19.23
N MET A 452 11.88 -10.92 18.52
CA MET A 452 10.88 -11.90 18.97
C MET A 452 11.44 -13.32 19.02
N ALA A 453 12.28 -13.70 18.06
CA ALA A 453 12.92 -15.01 18.05
C ALA A 453 13.90 -15.17 19.22
N TYR A 454 14.70 -14.14 19.51
CA TYR A 454 15.56 -14.12 20.69
C TYR A 454 14.76 -14.24 21.99
N LEU A 455 13.64 -13.53 22.13
CA LEU A 455 12.76 -13.65 23.30
C LEU A 455 12.18 -15.06 23.45
N GLY A 456 11.72 -15.69 22.36
CA GLY A 456 11.18 -17.06 22.41
C GLY A 456 12.22 -18.09 22.85
N VAL A 457 13.47 -17.98 22.39
CA VAL A 457 14.56 -18.87 22.83
C VAL A 457 14.93 -18.63 24.29
N ILE A 458 14.94 -17.37 24.74
CA ILE A 458 15.16 -17.05 26.15
C ILE A 458 14.02 -17.61 27.01
N GLU A 459 12.76 -17.49 26.58
CA GLU A 459 11.60 -18.05 27.27
C GLU A 459 11.72 -19.57 27.42
N GLN A 460 12.03 -20.28 26.34
CA GLN A 460 12.25 -21.73 26.38
C GLN A 460 13.36 -22.09 27.38
N LYS A 461 14.50 -21.39 27.32
CA LYS A 461 15.62 -21.67 28.23
C LYS A 461 15.30 -21.36 29.69
N THR A 462 14.57 -20.28 29.93
CA THR A 462 14.14 -19.88 31.27
C THR A 462 13.17 -20.91 31.85
N ASN A 463 12.23 -21.41 31.04
CA ASN A 463 11.31 -22.47 31.43
C ASN A 463 12.03 -23.79 31.73
N GLU A 464 13.05 -24.17 30.96
CA GLU A 464 13.88 -25.34 31.26
C GLU A 464 14.56 -25.21 32.63
N ILE A 465 15.16 -24.05 32.92
CA ILE A 465 15.81 -23.76 34.21
C ILE A 465 14.78 -23.84 35.35
N LEU A 466 13.59 -23.28 35.14
CA LEU A 466 12.51 -23.31 36.13
C LEU A 466 12.03 -24.74 36.41
N HIS A 467 11.88 -25.57 35.38
CA HIS A 467 11.51 -26.98 35.55
C HIS A 467 12.59 -27.76 36.32
N GLN A 468 13.87 -27.52 36.02
CA GLN A 468 14.97 -28.14 36.75
C GLN A 468 14.96 -27.72 38.22
N TYR A 469 14.76 -26.43 38.49
CA TYR A 469 14.66 -25.90 39.85
C TYR A 469 13.48 -26.51 40.62
N ALA A 470 12.28 -26.57 40.01
CA ALA A 470 11.10 -27.18 40.63
C ALA A 470 11.32 -28.66 40.98
N ALA A 471 12.02 -29.41 40.12
CA ALA A 471 12.37 -30.80 40.39
C ALA A 471 13.35 -30.94 41.58
N VAL A 472 14.32 -30.04 41.70
CA VAL A 472 15.27 -30.00 42.83
C VAL A 472 14.56 -29.65 44.13
N VAL A 473 13.68 -28.65 44.13
CA VAL A 473 12.89 -28.25 45.31
C VAL A 473 11.98 -29.39 45.76
N THR A 474 11.31 -30.07 44.82
CA THR A 474 10.44 -31.22 45.14
C THR A 474 11.25 -32.38 45.74
N ARG A 475 12.46 -32.63 45.23
CA ARG A 475 13.38 -33.62 45.83
C ARG A 475 13.83 -33.23 47.23
N GLN A 476 14.23 -31.98 47.46
CA GLN A 476 14.63 -31.50 48.78
C GLN A 476 13.49 -31.58 49.80
N GLN A 477 12.25 -31.29 49.39
CA GLN A 477 11.07 -31.45 50.25
C GLN A 477 10.77 -32.92 50.57
N ALA A 478 10.93 -33.83 49.60
CA ALA A 478 10.78 -35.27 49.84
C ALA A 478 11.87 -35.84 50.77
N ASP A 479 13.11 -35.34 50.65
CA ASP A 479 14.21 -35.74 51.51
C ASP A 479 14.06 -35.17 52.94
N ALA A 480 13.54 -33.94 53.09
CA ALA A 480 13.21 -33.35 54.39
C ALA A 480 12.04 -34.04 55.11
N GLN A 481 11.11 -34.66 54.37
CA GLN A 481 10.04 -35.48 54.94
C GLN A 481 10.53 -36.88 55.36
N LYS A 482 11.56 -37.42 54.71
CA LYS A 482 12.18 -38.70 55.10
C LYS A 482 13.14 -38.58 56.29
N SER A 483 13.65 -37.40 56.59
CA SER A 483 14.60 -37.16 57.69
C SER A 483 13.94 -36.79 59.03
N LYS A 484 12.60 -36.75 59.14
CA LYS A 484 11.91 -36.58 60.43
C LYS A 484 11.80 -37.94 61.14
N PRO A 485 12.42 -38.14 62.33
CA PRO A 485 12.27 -39.38 63.07
C PRO A 485 10.83 -39.48 63.58
N THR A 486 10.25 -40.67 63.43
CA THR A 486 8.93 -41.02 63.92
C THR A 486 8.94 -41.06 65.45
N SER A 487 8.51 -39.97 66.08
CA SER A 487 8.00 -39.97 67.45
C SER A 487 6.74 -39.12 67.48
N ASP A 488 5.60 -39.77 67.30
CA ASP A 488 4.46 -39.69 68.24
C ASP A 488 3.18 -40.20 67.57
N ALA A 489 2.65 -41.25 68.17
CA ALA A 489 1.55 -42.06 67.70
C ALA A 489 0.16 -41.49 68.09
N TYR A 490 0.02 -40.16 68.22
CA TYR A 490 -1.20 -39.56 68.79
C TYR A 490 -1.94 -38.53 67.91
N ASP A 491 -1.65 -38.44 66.61
CA ASP A 491 -2.34 -37.49 65.71
C ASP A 491 -3.12 -38.14 64.54
N ARG A 492 -3.45 -39.43 64.65
CA ARG A 492 -4.14 -40.16 63.57
C ARG A 492 -5.66 -39.93 63.50
N GLU A 493 -6.24 -39.16 64.43
CA GLU A 493 -7.69 -38.89 64.47
C GLU A 493 -8.08 -37.53 63.83
N SER A 494 -7.12 -36.62 63.61
CA SER A 494 -7.37 -35.27 63.08
C SER A 494 -7.39 -35.21 61.53
N GLN A 495 -6.81 -36.20 60.85
CA GLN A 495 -6.68 -36.20 59.39
C GLN A 495 -7.86 -36.86 58.64
N PHE A 496 -8.85 -37.44 59.32
CA PHE A 496 -10.01 -38.04 58.66
C PHE A 496 -11.16 -37.04 58.40
N ALA A 497 -11.19 -35.90 59.11
CA ALA A 497 -12.24 -34.89 58.93
C ALA A 497 -11.98 -33.91 57.76
N ALA A 498 -10.76 -33.83 57.24
CA ALA A 498 -10.44 -32.98 56.07
C ALA A 498 -10.53 -33.72 54.72
N ALA A 499 -10.81 -35.03 54.72
CA ALA A 499 -10.86 -35.85 53.50
C ALA A 499 -12.27 -35.99 52.88
N VAL A 500 -13.34 -35.58 53.58
CA VAL A 500 -14.72 -35.73 53.10
C VAL A 500 -15.32 -34.44 52.51
N GLY A 501 -14.60 -33.31 52.59
CA GLY A 501 -15.03 -32.02 52.07
C GLY A 501 -14.49 -31.62 50.69
N ALA A 502 -13.84 -32.53 49.95
CA ALA A 502 -13.20 -32.21 48.67
C ALA A 502 -13.56 -33.22 47.56
N ALA A 503 -14.83 -33.64 47.51
CA ALA A 503 -15.41 -34.23 46.31
C ALA A 503 -15.76 -33.11 45.32
N GLY A 504 -14.74 -32.56 44.66
CA GLY A 504 -14.94 -31.59 43.58
C GLY A 504 -13.70 -30.76 43.27
N GLY A 505 -13.01 -31.12 42.18
CA GLY A 505 -12.03 -30.23 41.54
C GLY A 505 -10.58 -30.63 41.76
N THR A 506 -10.01 -31.28 40.75
CA THR A 506 -8.60 -31.62 40.57
C THR A 506 -7.71 -30.38 40.38
N ASN A 507 -7.66 -29.44 41.33
CA ASN A 507 -6.96 -28.16 41.15
C ASN A 507 -5.84 -27.88 42.16
N GLY A 508 -5.66 -28.67 43.22
CA GLY A 508 -4.68 -28.37 44.28
C GLY A 508 -3.21 -28.52 43.88
N ALA A 509 -2.81 -29.68 43.36
CA ALA A 509 -1.41 -29.94 42.98
C ALA A 509 -1.00 -29.21 41.67
N VAL A 510 -1.98 -28.89 40.83
CA VAL A 510 -1.77 -28.13 39.58
C VAL A 510 -1.67 -26.63 39.85
N ALA A 511 -2.38 -26.11 40.86
CA ALA A 511 -2.29 -24.69 41.25
C ALA A 511 -0.93 -24.30 41.83
N THR A 512 -0.26 -25.20 42.57
CA THR A 512 1.09 -24.95 43.10
C THR A 512 2.16 -24.94 42.00
N LEU A 513 1.94 -25.71 40.92
CA LEU A 513 2.77 -25.66 39.71
C LEU A 513 2.48 -24.42 38.85
N HIS A 514 1.21 -24.00 38.75
CA HIS A 514 0.76 -22.81 38.02
C HIS A 514 1.22 -21.48 38.63
N SER A 515 1.45 -21.43 39.96
CA SER A 515 1.92 -20.21 40.63
C SER A 515 3.43 -19.99 40.54
N ILE A 516 4.18 -21.02 40.14
CA ILE A 516 5.66 -20.98 40.01
C ILE A 516 6.07 -20.84 38.54
N LEU A 517 5.36 -21.51 37.63
CA LEU A 517 5.55 -21.39 36.18
C LEU A 517 4.72 -20.21 35.67
N GLY A 518 5.35 -19.04 35.52
CA GLY A 518 4.73 -17.88 34.88
C GLY A 518 4.06 -18.30 33.56
N VAL A 519 2.80 -17.93 33.42
CA VAL A 519 1.98 -18.26 32.25
C VAL A 519 2.48 -17.45 31.06
N GLY A 520 3.27 -18.09 30.19
CA GLY A 520 3.47 -17.63 28.82
C GLY A 520 2.13 -17.68 28.06
N PRO A 521 1.94 -16.88 27.00
CA PRO A 521 0.68 -16.82 26.27
C PRO A 521 0.27 -18.21 25.77
N ILE A 522 -1.00 -18.56 25.98
CA ILE A 522 -1.58 -19.90 25.73
C ILE A 522 -1.68 -20.19 24.21
N ALA A 523 -1.30 -19.24 23.35
CA ALA A 523 -1.41 -19.36 21.90
C ALA A 523 -0.05 -19.66 21.24
N PRO A 524 0.04 -20.67 20.36
CA PRO A 524 1.23 -20.87 19.52
C PRO A 524 1.46 -19.67 18.60
N MET A 525 2.74 -19.37 18.33
CA MET A 525 3.17 -18.27 17.46
C MET A 525 2.40 -18.24 16.13
N GLY A 526 1.72 -17.12 15.85
CA GLY A 526 1.09 -16.81 14.56
C GLY A 526 -0.43 -16.95 14.47
N GLN A 527 -1.15 -17.24 15.56
CA GLN A 527 -2.62 -17.44 15.54
C GLN A 527 -3.47 -16.42 16.31
N GLU A 528 -2.91 -15.34 16.86
CA GLU A 528 -3.73 -14.18 17.23
C GLU A 528 -3.68 -13.14 16.11
N PRO A 529 -4.79 -12.84 15.40
CA PRO A 529 -4.88 -11.58 14.70
C PRO A 529 -4.76 -10.49 15.77
N LEU A 530 -3.72 -9.67 15.66
CA LEU A 530 -3.63 -8.40 16.39
C LEU A 530 -4.94 -7.64 16.19
N GLN A 531 -5.84 -7.74 17.17
CA GLN A 531 -7.03 -6.91 17.22
C GLN A 531 -6.56 -5.56 17.75
N ILE A 532 -5.98 -4.77 16.84
CA ILE A 532 -5.88 -3.34 16.98
C ILE A 532 -7.34 -2.88 17.05
N ASN A 533 -7.83 -2.59 18.26
CA ASN A 533 -9.04 -1.79 18.35
C ASN A 533 -8.67 -0.45 17.70
N PRO A 534 -9.28 -0.09 16.56
CA PRO A 534 -9.13 1.27 16.05
C PRO A 534 -9.58 2.20 17.17
N PRO A 535 -8.85 3.30 17.44
CA PRO A 535 -9.32 4.35 18.33
C PRO A 535 -10.77 4.69 17.96
N ASN A 536 -11.62 4.86 18.98
CA ASN A 536 -13.03 5.15 18.78
C ASN A 536 -13.18 6.36 17.84
N LEU A 537 -13.93 6.19 16.76
CA LEU A 537 -14.09 7.18 15.68
C LEU A 537 -14.92 8.40 16.11
N ASP A 538 -15.26 8.51 17.40
CA ASP A 538 -15.97 9.65 17.98
C ASP A 538 -15.02 10.70 18.58
N ASP A 539 -13.73 10.40 18.78
CA ASP A 539 -12.75 11.34 19.36
C ASP A 539 -12.03 12.24 18.32
N TYR A 540 -12.42 12.15 17.04
CA TYR A 540 -11.99 13.06 15.96
C TYR A 540 -13.16 13.72 15.24
N SER A 541 -14.27 13.95 15.97
CA SER A 541 -15.34 14.82 15.47
C SER A 541 -14.95 16.29 15.70
N SER A 542 -13.98 16.80 14.93
CA SER A 542 -13.95 18.22 14.64
C SER A 542 -14.80 18.43 13.39
N GLU A 543 -15.93 19.10 13.57
CA GLU A 543 -16.80 19.57 12.50
C GLU A 543 -15.97 20.23 11.40
N GLY A 544 -15.97 19.59 10.23
CA GLY A 544 -15.40 20.10 8.99
C GLY A 544 -16.41 19.82 7.91
N GLU A 545 -17.15 20.86 7.52
CA GLU A 545 -18.19 20.81 6.51
C GLU A 545 -17.67 20.22 5.20
N ASP A 546 -18.46 19.29 4.65
CA ASP A 546 -18.33 18.69 3.33
C ASP A 546 -18.49 19.78 2.25
N SER A 547 -17.36 20.35 1.81
CA SER A 547 -17.27 21.10 0.56
C SER A 547 -16.57 20.24 -0.48
N GLY A 548 -17.33 19.27 -1.02
CA GLY A 548 -16.92 18.53 -2.20
C GLY A 548 -17.12 19.37 -3.46
N ASP A 549 -16.09 20.09 -3.89
CA ASP A 549 -15.95 20.49 -5.29
C ASP A 549 -14.82 19.70 -5.96
N ASN A 550 -15.15 19.13 -7.12
CA ASN A 550 -14.35 18.12 -7.82
C ASN A 550 -13.42 18.79 -8.82
N ASP A 551 -12.13 18.89 -8.51
CA ASP A 551 -11.09 19.40 -9.41
C ASP A 551 -10.34 18.32 -10.22
N ASP A 552 -11.02 17.23 -10.60
CA ASP A 552 -10.48 16.23 -11.56
C ASP A 552 -11.11 16.38 -12.95
N ALA A 553 -10.95 17.56 -13.58
CA ALA A 553 -11.48 17.83 -14.92
C ALA A 553 -10.55 18.68 -15.80
N MET A 554 -9.37 18.17 -16.15
CA MET A 554 -8.57 18.66 -17.28
C MET A 554 -8.27 17.54 -18.28
N HIS A 555 -9.32 16.85 -18.75
CA HIS A 555 -9.25 16.05 -19.97
C HIS A 555 -10.50 16.29 -20.83
N PRO A 556 -10.37 16.42 -22.16
CA PRO A 556 -11.51 16.64 -23.04
C PRO A 556 -12.45 15.42 -22.99
N LEU A 557 -13.70 15.65 -22.59
CA LEU A 557 -14.69 14.60 -22.41
C LEU A 557 -15.08 13.96 -23.76
N THR A 558 -15.20 12.64 -23.75
CA THR A 558 -15.72 11.87 -24.88
C THR A 558 -17.24 12.04 -25.04
N ARG A 559 -17.77 11.81 -26.25
CA ARG A 559 -19.20 11.97 -26.56
C ARG A 559 -20.13 11.15 -25.65
N ASP A 560 -19.67 9.98 -25.21
CA ASP A 560 -20.45 9.08 -24.36
C ASP A 560 -20.43 9.53 -22.90
N GLU A 561 -19.32 10.09 -22.41
CA GLU A 561 -19.24 10.72 -21.08
C GLU A 561 -20.14 11.94 -20.99
N LEU A 562 -20.21 12.75 -22.06
CA LEU A 562 -21.12 13.89 -22.13
C LEU A 562 -22.58 13.45 -22.00
N LYS A 563 -22.99 12.40 -22.73
CA LYS A 563 -24.36 11.85 -22.66
C LYS A 563 -24.72 11.33 -21.26
N VAL A 564 -23.81 10.65 -20.60
CA VAL A 564 -24.03 10.13 -19.24
C VAL A 564 -24.17 11.27 -18.23
N ARG A 565 -23.37 12.33 -18.39
CA ARG A 565 -23.41 13.51 -17.52
C ARG A 565 -24.71 14.29 -17.70
N THR A 566 -25.20 14.44 -18.93
CA THR A 566 -26.50 15.07 -19.22
C THR A 566 -27.68 14.26 -18.66
N LEU A 567 -27.64 12.92 -18.79
CA LEU A 567 -28.67 12.03 -18.23
C LEU A 567 -28.68 12.06 -16.69
N LYS A 568 -27.52 12.18 -16.05
CA LYS A 568 -27.39 12.31 -14.59
C LYS A 568 -27.91 13.66 -14.09
N GLY A 569 -27.69 14.73 -14.86
CA GLY A 569 -28.26 16.06 -14.59
C GLY A 569 -29.79 16.08 -14.66
N MET A 570 -30.38 15.45 -15.68
CA MET A 570 -31.85 15.33 -15.81
C MET A 570 -32.49 14.54 -14.67
N ARG A 571 -31.82 13.50 -14.15
CA ARG A 571 -32.33 12.75 -12.98
C ARG A 571 -32.31 13.58 -11.69
N ARG A 572 -31.33 14.48 -11.52
CA ARG A 572 -31.27 15.38 -10.36
C ARG A 572 -32.36 16.45 -10.40
N LEU A 573 -32.66 17.01 -11.58
CA LEU A 573 -33.75 17.97 -11.76
C LEU A 573 -35.14 17.39 -11.47
N ASN A 574 -35.35 16.09 -11.73
CA ASN A 574 -36.62 15.41 -11.44
C ASN A 574 -36.82 15.03 -9.95
N HIS A 575 -35.79 15.11 -9.11
CA HIS A 575 -35.90 14.82 -7.67
C HIS A 575 -36.05 16.06 -6.77
N ALA A 576 -35.93 17.27 -7.33
CA ALA A 576 -36.02 18.51 -6.57
C ALA A 576 -37.46 19.03 -6.34
N ASN A 577 -38.50 18.29 -6.75
CA ASN A 577 -39.88 18.80 -6.67
C ASN A 577 -40.88 17.75 -6.15
N VAL A 578 -40.75 17.37 -4.86
CA VAL A 578 -41.84 16.74 -4.08
C VAL A 578 -41.72 17.19 -2.61
N PRO A 579 -42.75 17.80 -1.99
CA PRO A 579 -42.72 18.17 -0.57
C PRO A 579 -43.14 16.97 0.31
N GLN A 580 -42.39 16.70 1.39
CA GLN A 580 -42.75 15.75 2.44
C GLN A 580 -43.69 16.38 3.48
N PRO A 581 -44.67 15.63 4.01
CA PRO A 581 -45.29 15.94 5.30
C PRO A 581 -44.92 14.92 6.39
N GLY A 582 -44.64 15.45 7.58
CA GLY A 582 -45.33 15.07 8.83
C GLY A 582 -44.97 13.75 9.52
N ILE A 583 -44.28 13.88 10.65
CA ILE A 583 -44.08 12.86 11.70
C ILE A 583 -45.43 12.46 12.32
N GLY A 584 -45.67 11.15 12.50
CA GLY A 584 -46.83 10.61 13.22
C GLY A 584 -46.63 9.16 13.67
N ASN A 585 -46.76 8.94 14.98
CA ASN A 585 -46.61 7.68 15.70
C ASN A 585 -47.64 6.57 15.36
N ASN A 586 -47.18 5.34 15.64
CA ASN A 586 -47.90 4.22 16.29
C ASN A 586 -48.49 3.05 15.48
N ALA A 587 -48.22 1.87 16.05
CA ALA A 587 -49.00 0.62 16.09
C ALA A 587 -49.17 -0.26 14.83
N ASN A 588 -48.46 -1.40 14.87
CA ASN A 588 -48.98 -2.77 14.91
C ASN A 588 -50.20 -3.10 14.01
N PHE A 589 -50.05 -3.96 12.99
CA PHE A 589 -50.92 -5.14 12.83
C PHE A 589 -50.42 -6.13 11.76
N ASN A 590 -50.67 -7.38 12.10
CA ASN A 590 -50.44 -8.66 11.44
C ASN A 590 -51.28 -8.85 10.15
N ALA A 591 -50.75 -9.53 9.13
CA ALA A 591 -51.42 -10.55 8.28
C ALA A 591 -50.68 -10.69 6.93
N LYS A 592 -49.98 -11.79 6.68
CA LYS A 592 -50.47 -13.02 6.03
C LYS A 592 -51.00 -12.85 4.59
N ARG A 593 -50.23 -13.52 3.71
CA ARG A 593 -50.67 -14.45 2.65
C ARG A 593 -50.97 -13.87 1.26
N ALA A 594 -50.24 -14.46 0.30
CA ALA A 594 -50.72 -15.00 -0.98
C ALA A 594 -51.20 -13.96 -2.02
N ALA A 595 -51.01 -14.11 -3.32
CA ALA A 595 -50.46 -15.16 -4.17
C ALA A 595 -50.13 -14.53 -5.53
N ASN A 596 -49.27 -15.24 -6.26
CA ASN A 596 -49.19 -15.36 -7.71
C ASN A 596 -50.25 -14.61 -8.55
N ALA A 597 -49.80 -13.85 -9.54
CA ALA A 597 -50.03 -14.25 -10.94
C ALA A 597 -49.04 -13.51 -11.86
N THR A 598 -48.13 -14.18 -12.57
CA THR A 598 -48.26 -14.90 -13.86
C THR A 598 -48.40 -14.01 -15.11
N PHE A 599 -47.64 -14.42 -16.13
CA PHE A 599 -47.65 -14.10 -17.56
C PHE A 599 -46.93 -12.81 -17.97
N ALA A 600 -45.76 -12.85 -18.62
CA ALA A 600 -45.27 -13.59 -19.80
C ALA A 600 -45.25 -12.66 -21.01
N THR A 601 -44.07 -12.55 -21.61
CA THR A 601 -43.75 -12.61 -23.06
C THR A 601 -42.29 -12.15 -23.15
N SER A 602 -41.30 -13.02 -23.39
CA SER A 602 -40.96 -13.59 -24.72
C SER A 602 -40.80 -12.44 -25.73
N THR A 603 -39.67 -12.19 -26.40
CA THR A 603 -38.63 -13.09 -26.88
C THR A 603 -37.56 -12.23 -27.56
N LYS A 604 -36.31 -12.75 -27.63
CA LYS A 604 -35.33 -12.56 -28.72
C LYS A 604 -34.76 -11.13 -28.88
N LEU A 605 -33.48 -10.91 -29.16
CA LEU A 605 -32.51 -11.70 -29.91
C LEU A 605 -31.09 -11.39 -29.41
N ARG A 606 -30.28 -12.45 -29.35
CA ARG A 606 -28.81 -12.41 -29.38
C ARG A 606 -28.29 -11.60 -30.57
N LYS A 607 -27.23 -10.83 -30.33
CA LYS A 607 -25.92 -11.17 -30.88
C LYS A 607 -24.88 -11.04 -29.77
#